data_AF-A0A9E2P9R1-F1
#
_entry.id   AF-A0A9E2P9R1-F1
#
_cell.length_a   1.000
_cell.length_b   1.000
_cell.length_c   1.000
_cell.angle_alpha   90.00
_cell.angle_beta   90.00
_cell.angle_gamma   90.00
#
_symmetry.space_group_name_H-M   'P 1'
#
loop_
_entity.id
_entity.type
_entity.pdbx_description
1 polymer ?
#
loop_
_entity_poly.entity_id
_entity_poly.type
_entity_poly.pdbx_seq_one_letter_code
_entity_poly.pdbx_strand_id
1 'polypeptide(L)'
;AWNDGNSRYSEFSGEIASAHNKLRNGYDTFYAFDRKTLSLGIQQTCNTKTRVIYVQAKNGKLTITEDKTIIVDGLGVTEYRFSDSLYILKSSTKGIWIECGRENKNGVESCYQYNLERKNTPALVKATTVAEASELLAKGADINSHDIEWCTALHSIAESDNIELASFLLKHGAKVDITDAEGRTPLATAAFRGNTKSAQFFLEHGASVDGVSKDSPPLISAALSGKVEIVKLLLDWKADPNIRANPNKYKWNDKGQTALDIVKEMGKQFSPGTNPEFEAKTKYLIELLVKAGAKQ
;
A
#
# COMPACT_ATOMS: atom_id res chain seq x y z
N ALA A 1 -10.09 26.86 15.50
CA ALA A 1 -8.76 27.22 16.02
C ALA A 1 -7.81 26.08 15.65
N TRP A 2 -6.94 26.25 14.65
CA TRP A 2 -6.04 25.16 14.25
C TRP A 2 -4.65 25.65 13.92
N ASN A 3 -3.74 24.75 14.31
CA ASN A 3 -2.41 24.94 14.83
C ASN A 3 -1.38 24.96 13.69
N ASP A 4 -0.39 25.84 13.84
CA ASP A 4 0.73 26.00 12.92
C ASP A 4 1.64 24.77 12.91
N GLY A 5 2.06 24.38 11.71
CA GLY A 5 3.31 23.63 11.48
C GLY A 5 3.28 22.15 11.86
N ASN A 6 3.31 21.29 10.85
CA ASN A 6 3.40 19.82 10.92
C ASN A 6 2.09 19.10 11.29
N SER A 7 1.09 19.12 10.41
CA SER A 7 -0.05 18.20 10.52
C SER A 7 0.36 16.76 10.16
N ARG A 8 0.89 16.05 11.16
CA ARG A 8 0.62 14.62 11.35
C ARG A 8 -0.87 14.47 11.64
N TYR A 9 -1.45 13.42 11.06
CA TYR A 9 -2.76 12.83 11.33
C TYR A 9 -3.47 13.38 12.58
N SER A 10 -4.54 14.16 12.39
CA SER A 10 -5.49 14.45 13.47
C SER A 10 -6.48 13.29 13.59
N GLU A 11 -6.72 12.87 14.83
CA GLU A 11 -7.48 11.70 15.25
C GLU A 11 -8.85 11.53 14.56
N PHE A 12 -9.17 10.29 14.20
CA PHE A 12 -10.39 9.92 13.49
C PHE A 12 -11.40 9.28 14.45
N SER A 13 -12.03 10.08 15.28
CA SER A 13 -13.18 9.68 16.10
C SER A 13 -14.42 10.49 15.71
N GLY A 14 -15.36 9.89 14.96
CA GLY A 14 -16.66 10.53 14.65
C GLY A 14 -17.31 10.16 13.30
N GLU A 15 -18.46 10.79 13.04
CA GLU A 15 -19.24 10.72 11.78
C GLU A 15 -18.59 11.51 10.63
N ILE A 16 -17.75 12.50 10.95
CA ILE A 16 -17.02 13.33 10.00
C ILE A 16 -15.52 13.04 10.12
N ALA A 17 -14.85 12.83 8.99
CA ALA A 17 -13.40 12.62 8.90
C ALA A 17 -12.76 13.76 8.09
N SER A 18 -11.61 14.28 8.52
CA SER A 18 -10.90 15.32 7.75
C SER A 18 -9.42 15.02 7.60
N ALA A 19 -8.81 15.53 6.53
CA ALA A 19 -7.38 15.45 6.28
C ALA A 19 -6.88 16.75 5.65
N HIS A 20 -5.62 17.08 5.91
CA HIS A 20 -4.97 18.29 5.43
C HIS A 20 -3.66 17.92 4.74
N ASN A 21 -3.43 18.45 3.54
CA ASN A 21 -2.24 18.18 2.78
C ASN A 21 -1.67 19.47 2.17
N LYS A 22 -0.43 19.78 2.57
CA LYS A 22 0.33 20.92 2.08
C LYS A 22 1.31 20.45 1.01
N LEU A 23 0.99 20.69 -0.26
CA LEU A 23 1.85 20.33 -1.38
C LEU A 23 3.00 21.34 -1.53
N ARG A 24 4.16 20.88 -2.01
CA ARG A 24 5.44 21.63 -2.01
C ARG A 24 5.48 22.99 -2.76
N ASN A 25 4.41 23.43 -3.43
CA ASN A 25 4.41 24.64 -4.28
C ASN A 25 3.24 25.62 -3.98
N GLY A 26 2.86 25.81 -2.71
CA GLY A 26 1.83 26.80 -2.33
C GLY A 26 0.38 26.35 -2.56
N TYR A 27 0.18 25.05 -2.79
CA TYR A 27 -1.14 24.43 -2.83
C TYR A 27 -1.47 23.83 -1.47
N ASP A 28 -2.66 24.14 -0.97
CA ASP A 28 -3.18 23.62 0.28
C ASP A 28 -4.50 22.89 0.03
N THR A 29 -4.56 21.59 0.31
CA THR A 29 -5.76 20.77 0.07
C THR A 29 -6.30 20.21 1.36
N PHE A 30 -7.58 20.46 1.61
CA PHE A 30 -8.36 19.94 2.72
C PHE A 30 -9.42 18.97 2.21
N TYR A 31 -9.60 17.89 2.94
CA TYR A 31 -10.61 16.88 2.69
C TYR A 31 -11.51 16.81 3.91
N ALA A 32 -12.83 16.77 3.71
CA ALA A 32 -13.83 16.60 4.76
C ALA A 32 -14.90 15.61 4.30
N PHE A 33 -15.01 14.46 4.96
CA PHE A 33 -15.94 13.40 4.60
C PHE A 33 -17.04 13.25 5.65
N ASP A 34 -18.29 13.28 5.20
CA ASP A 34 -19.46 12.92 5.99
C ASP A 34 -19.87 11.47 5.66
N ARG A 35 -19.73 10.61 6.68
CA ARG A 35 -20.04 9.17 6.58
C ARG A 35 -21.53 8.88 6.47
N LYS A 36 -22.40 9.74 7.02
CA LYS A 36 -23.86 9.52 7.03
C LYS A 36 -24.45 9.73 5.65
N THR A 37 -23.93 10.71 4.93
CA THR A 37 -24.44 11.11 3.61
C THR A 37 -23.60 10.59 2.45
N LEU A 38 -22.50 9.89 2.73
CA LEU A 38 -21.47 9.47 1.76
C LEU A 38 -21.03 10.65 0.88
N SER A 39 -20.71 11.77 1.53
CA SER A 39 -20.35 13.02 0.85
C SER A 39 -18.93 13.43 1.24
N LEU A 40 -18.12 13.83 0.26
CA LEU A 40 -16.79 14.37 0.46
C LEU A 40 -16.72 15.82 -0.04
N GLY A 41 -16.32 16.73 0.83
CA GLY A 41 -15.80 18.04 0.46
C GLY A 41 -14.28 17.97 0.22
N ILE A 42 -13.84 18.50 -0.92
CA ILE A 42 -12.44 18.75 -1.24
C ILE A 42 -12.30 20.26 -1.41
N GLN A 43 -11.55 20.89 -0.52
CA GLN A 43 -11.18 22.30 -0.67
C GLN A 43 -9.73 22.37 -1.10
N GLN A 44 -9.46 23.00 -2.24
CA GLN A 44 -8.09 23.29 -2.66
C GLN A 44 -7.88 24.80 -2.75
N THR A 45 -6.81 25.27 -2.12
CA THR A 45 -6.35 26.65 -2.15
C THR A 45 -5.01 26.71 -2.88
N CYS A 46 -4.89 27.56 -3.89
CA CYS A 46 -3.63 27.88 -4.56
C CYS A 46 -3.46 29.40 -4.59
N ASN A 47 -2.39 29.92 -3.98
CA ASN A 47 -2.17 31.35 -3.81
C ASN A 47 -3.39 32.04 -3.16
N THR A 48 -4.12 32.90 -3.87
CA THR A 48 -5.32 33.61 -3.40
C THR A 48 -6.64 32.99 -3.86
N LYS A 49 -6.60 31.87 -4.61
CA LYS A 49 -7.80 31.22 -5.14
C LYS A 49 -8.11 29.96 -4.35
N THR A 50 -9.33 29.89 -3.82
CA THR A 50 -9.87 28.70 -3.15
C THR A 50 -11.03 28.16 -3.95
N ARG A 51 -11.08 26.84 -4.16
CA ARG A 51 -12.24 26.14 -4.71
C ARG A 51 -12.65 24.98 -3.82
N VAL A 52 -13.95 24.69 -3.80
CA VAL A 52 -14.52 23.58 -3.04
C VAL A 52 -15.35 22.71 -3.98
N ILE A 53 -15.04 21.43 -3.99
CA ILE A 53 -15.78 20.41 -4.71
C ILE A 53 -16.48 19.52 -3.69
N TYR A 54 -17.74 19.23 -3.92
CA TYR A 54 -18.51 18.25 -3.17
C TYR A 54 -18.76 17.04 -4.04
N VAL A 55 -18.37 15.86 -3.57
CA VAL A 55 -18.57 14.59 -4.22
C VAL A 55 -19.53 13.77 -3.37
N GLN A 56 -20.67 13.38 -3.91
CA GLN A 56 -21.63 12.51 -3.23
C GLN A 56 -21.81 11.21 -3.99
N ALA A 57 -21.90 10.08 -3.28
CA ALA A 57 -22.27 8.81 -3.87
C ALA A 57 -23.66 8.37 -3.43
N LYS A 58 -24.47 7.98 -4.41
CA LYS A 58 -25.75 7.33 -4.16
C LYS A 58 -25.95 6.20 -5.16
N ASN A 59 -26.17 4.98 -4.66
CA ASN A 59 -26.41 3.79 -5.49
C ASN A 59 -25.34 3.56 -6.58
N GLY A 60 -24.08 3.82 -6.28
CA GLY A 60 -22.97 3.66 -7.23
C GLY A 60 -22.78 4.78 -8.24
N LYS A 61 -23.63 5.82 -8.21
CA LYS A 61 -23.45 7.03 -9.01
C LYS A 61 -22.72 8.11 -8.22
N LEU A 62 -21.77 8.81 -8.86
CA LEU A 62 -21.17 10.02 -8.31
C LEU A 62 -21.96 11.23 -8.77
N THR A 63 -22.19 12.16 -7.85
CA THR A 63 -22.60 13.52 -8.13
C THR A 63 -21.49 14.45 -7.67
N ILE A 64 -20.89 15.17 -8.60
CA ILE A 64 -19.85 16.17 -8.32
C ILE A 64 -20.48 17.55 -8.44
N THR A 65 -20.38 18.34 -7.38
CA THR A 65 -20.87 19.72 -7.32
C THR A 65 -19.70 20.66 -7.05
N GLU A 66 -19.44 21.60 -7.96
CA GLU A 66 -18.50 22.71 -7.76
C GLU A 66 -19.32 24.00 -7.79
N ASP A 67 -19.22 24.85 -6.77
CA ASP A 67 -19.88 26.17 -6.71
C ASP A 67 -21.39 26.13 -7.11
N LYS A 68 -22.11 25.10 -6.63
CA LYS A 68 -23.54 24.82 -6.89
C LYS A 68 -23.89 24.34 -8.31
N THR A 69 -22.90 24.03 -9.14
CA THR A 69 -23.09 23.44 -10.48
C THR A 69 -22.83 21.93 -10.43
N ILE A 70 -23.81 21.12 -10.86
CA ILE A 70 -23.64 19.67 -10.99
C ILE A 70 -22.86 19.41 -12.27
N ILE A 71 -21.65 18.84 -12.15
CA ILE A 71 -20.74 18.65 -13.29
C ILE A 71 -20.91 17.26 -13.92
N VAL A 72 -21.21 16.22 -13.13
CA VAL A 72 -21.29 14.83 -13.62
C VAL A 72 -22.30 14.00 -12.81
N ASP A 73 -23.16 13.23 -13.49
CA ASP A 73 -23.93 12.09 -12.96
C ASP A 73 -23.60 10.85 -13.82
N GLY A 74 -22.90 9.87 -13.26
CA GLY A 74 -22.51 8.65 -13.98
C GLY A 74 -22.09 7.51 -13.07
N LEU A 75 -22.25 6.28 -13.58
CA LEU A 75 -21.64 5.07 -13.02
C LEU A 75 -20.17 5.00 -13.48
N GLY A 76 -19.21 4.77 -12.57
CA GLY A 76 -17.84 4.41 -12.93
C GLY A 76 -16.76 5.42 -12.52
N VAL A 77 -15.62 5.31 -13.19
CA VAL A 77 -14.41 6.13 -12.99
C VAL A 77 -14.59 7.46 -13.72
N THR A 78 -14.54 8.57 -12.99
CA THR A 78 -14.59 9.93 -13.51
C THR A 78 -13.25 10.61 -13.26
N GLU A 79 -12.61 11.05 -14.34
CA GLU A 79 -11.47 11.96 -14.24
C GLU A 79 -11.98 13.40 -14.06
N TYR A 80 -11.47 14.06 -13.02
CA TYR A 80 -11.73 15.46 -12.73
C TYR A 80 -10.40 16.19 -12.66
N ARG A 81 -10.19 17.17 -13.54
CA ARG A 81 -8.95 17.95 -13.60
C ARG A 81 -9.17 19.33 -13.01
N PHE A 82 -8.25 19.74 -12.15
CA PHE A 82 -8.21 21.09 -11.63
C PHE A 82 -6.77 21.58 -11.51
N SER A 83 -6.42 22.62 -12.27
CA SER A 83 -5.04 23.08 -12.42
C SER A 83 -4.12 21.90 -12.81
N ASP A 84 -2.94 21.78 -12.19
CA ASP A 84 -2.01 20.65 -12.36
C ASP A 84 -2.40 19.39 -11.55
N SER A 85 -3.58 19.38 -10.91
CA SER A 85 -4.06 18.24 -10.11
C SER A 85 -5.06 17.42 -10.90
N LEU A 86 -4.84 16.11 -10.96
CA LEU A 86 -5.78 15.13 -11.50
C LEU A 86 -6.43 14.38 -10.34
N TYR A 87 -7.76 14.35 -10.33
CA TYR A 87 -8.56 13.55 -9.41
C TYR A 87 -9.24 12.44 -10.21
N ILE A 88 -8.93 11.20 -9.91
CA ILE A 88 -9.63 10.03 -10.43
C ILE A 88 -10.63 9.61 -9.35
N LEU A 89 -11.90 9.90 -9.59
CA LEU A 89 -13.00 9.59 -8.69
C LEU A 89 -13.65 8.29 -9.15
N LYS A 90 -13.72 7.27 -8.31
CA LYS A 90 -14.39 6.01 -8.65
C LYS A 90 -15.54 5.81 -7.65
N SER A 91 -16.75 5.53 -8.12
CA SER A 91 -17.84 5.06 -7.24
C SER A 91 -18.13 3.59 -7.44
N SER A 92 -18.63 2.99 -6.38
CA SER A 92 -19.36 1.72 -6.43
C SER A 92 -20.61 1.83 -5.56
N THR A 93 -21.51 0.84 -5.64
CA THR A 93 -22.62 0.71 -4.68
C THR A 93 -22.16 0.59 -3.23
N LYS A 94 -20.86 0.36 -3.01
CA LYS A 94 -20.21 0.13 -1.72
C LYS A 94 -19.31 1.31 -1.26
N GLY A 95 -19.30 2.45 -1.96
CA GLY A 95 -18.55 3.64 -1.51
C GLY A 95 -17.92 4.50 -2.62
N ILE A 96 -17.22 5.56 -2.21
CA ILE A 96 -16.45 6.49 -3.06
C ILE A 96 -14.95 6.21 -2.85
N TRP A 97 -14.24 6.11 -3.95
CA TRP A 97 -12.79 6.04 -4.03
C TRP A 97 -12.29 7.32 -4.68
N ILE A 98 -11.25 7.91 -4.11
CA ILE A 98 -10.59 9.06 -4.72
C ILE A 98 -9.12 8.78 -4.76
N GLU A 99 -8.62 8.73 -5.97
CA GLU A 99 -7.21 8.72 -6.29
C GLU A 99 -6.86 10.14 -6.74
N CYS A 100 -6.15 10.89 -5.90
CA CYS A 100 -5.62 12.19 -6.30
C CYS A 100 -4.16 12.03 -6.68
N GLY A 101 -3.80 12.56 -7.84
CA GLY A 101 -2.45 12.50 -8.37
C GLY A 101 -2.04 13.81 -9.02
N ARG A 102 -0.74 14.01 -9.16
CA ARG A 102 -0.17 15.12 -9.92
C ARG A 102 0.24 14.62 -11.28
N GLU A 103 -0.17 15.30 -12.34
CA GLU A 103 0.35 14.98 -13.67
C GLU A 103 1.72 15.63 -13.81
N ASN A 104 2.77 14.81 -13.95
CA ASN A 104 4.12 15.28 -14.25
C ASN A 104 4.54 14.78 -15.64
N LYS A 105 5.72 15.19 -16.10
CA LYS A 105 6.24 14.87 -17.45
C LYS A 105 6.38 13.35 -17.71
N ASN A 106 6.33 12.53 -16.66
CA ASN A 106 6.48 11.07 -16.69
C ASN A 106 5.15 10.32 -16.45
N GLY A 107 4.02 11.03 -16.32
CA GLY A 107 2.69 10.44 -16.08
C GLY A 107 2.01 10.96 -14.81
N VAL A 108 0.93 10.29 -14.39
CA VAL A 108 0.19 10.62 -13.15
C VAL A 108 0.94 10.04 -11.95
N GLU A 109 1.49 10.90 -11.11
CA GLU A 109 2.03 10.54 -9.80
C GLU A 109 0.86 10.37 -8.83
N SER A 110 0.42 9.14 -8.60
CA SER A 110 -0.65 8.83 -7.63
C SER A 110 -0.20 9.24 -6.23
N CYS A 111 -0.84 10.25 -5.66
CA CYS A 111 -0.41 10.82 -4.38
C CYS A 111 -1.19 10.20 -3.21
N TYR A 112 -2.51 9.97 -3.32
CA TYR A 112 -3.30 9.39 -2.22
C TYR A 112 -4.56 8.66 -2.71
N GLN A 113 -4.88 7.54 -2.06
CA GLN A 113 -6.15 6.82 -2.20
C GLN A 113 -6.92 6.86 -0.88
N TYR A 114 -8.03 7.59 -0.83
CA TYR A 114 -8.90 7.63 0.34
C TYR A 114 -10.02 6.60 0.24
N ASN A 115 -9.94 5.54 1.07
CA ASN A 115 -11.07 4.66 1.36
C ASN A 115 -11.84 5.25 2.56
N LEU A 116 -13.06 5.71 2.29
CA LEU A 116 -13.84 6.55 3.20
C LEU A 116 -14.64 5.75 4.25
N GLU A 117 -14.59 4.42 4.19
CA GLU A 117 -15.22 3.52 5.15
C GLU A 117 -14.22 2.94 6.15
N ARG A 118 -13.64 3.78 7.02
CA ARG A 118 -12.74 3.31 8.12
C ARG A 118 -13.37 2.33 9.12
N LYS A 119 -14.60 1.85 8.90
CA LYS A 119 -15.26 0.79 9.68
C LYS A 119 -15.54 -0.50 8.91
N ASN A 120 -15.32 -0.55 7.59
CA ASN A 120 -15.60 -1.73 6.78
C ASN A 120 -14.30 -2.40 6.31
N THR A 121 -13.42 -2.80 7.25
CA THR A 121 -12.47 -3.88 6.95
C THR A 121 -13.29 -5.06 6.43
N PRO A 122 -13.07 -5.55 5.19
CA PRO A 122 -13.87 -6.65 4.67
C PRO A 122 -13.77 -7.84 5.61
N ALA A 123 -14.92 -8.49 5.82
CA ALA A 123 -15.01 -9.59 6.77
C ALA A 123 -13.96 -10.68 6.49
N LEU A 124 -13.64 -10.91 5.21
CA LEU A 124 -12.68 -11.95 4.81
C LEU A 124 -11.24 -11.64 5.23
N VAL A 125 -10.83 -10.37 5.26
CA VAL A 125 -9.47 -9.96 5.71
C VAL A 125 -9.26 -10.34 7.19
N LYS A 126 -10.34 -10.32 7.98
CA LYS A 126 -10.32 -10.67 9.41
C LYS A 126 -10.48 -12.17 9.69
N ALA A 127 -10.75 -12.99 8.68
CA ALA A 127 -10.92 -14.43 8.89
C ALA A 127 -9.62 -15.05 9.38
N THR A 128 -9.69 -15.84 10.44
CA THR A 128 -8.53 -16.53 11.03
C THR A 128 -8.60 -18.04 10.86
N THR A 129 -9.77 -18.57 10.51
CA THR A 129 -10.00 -20.00 10.28
C THR A 129 -10.64 -20.26 8.94
N VAL A 130 -10.48 -21.48 8.43
CA VAL A 130 -11.17 -21.94 7.21
C VAL A 130 -12.68 -21.90 7.37
N ALA A 131 -13.21 -22.22 8.56
CA ALA A 131 -14.64 -22.20 8.83
C ALA A 131 -15.23 -20.78 8.67
N GLU A 132 -14.58 -19.77 9.26
CA GLU A 132 -14.99 -18.37 9.13
C GLU A 132 -14.91 -17.91 7.67
N ALA A 133 -13.79 -18.18 6.98
CA ALA A 133 -13.63 -17.79 5.58
C ALA A 133 -14.67 -18.45 4.68
N SER A 134 -14.96 -19.74 4.90
CA SER A 134 -15.97 -20.49 4.15
C SER A 134 -17.37 -19.90 4.34
N GLU A 135 -17.77 -19.59 5.58
CA GLU A 135 -19.05 -18.97 5.86
C GLU A 135 -19.19 -17.59 5.19
N LEU A 136 -18.13 -16.79 5.23
CA LEU A 136 -18.10 -15.46 4.61
C LEU A 136 -18.20 -15.54 3.09
N LEU A 137 -17.48 -16.47 2.46
CA LEU A 137 -17.57 -16.71 1.02
C LEU A 137 -18.98 -17.19 0.62
N ALA A 138 -19.59 -18.07 1.41
CA ALA A 138 -20.97 -18.52 1.20
C ALA A 138 -21.99 -17.37 1.30
N LYS A 139 -21.71 -16.34 2.11
CA LYS A 139 -22.48 -15.09 2.21
C LYS A 139 -22.17 -14.08 1.10
N GLY A 140 -21.34 -14.43 0.13
CA GLY A 140 -20.99 -13.58 -1.01
C GLY A 140 -19.87 -12.58 -0.72
N ALA A 141 -19.03 -12.84 0.29
CA ALA A 141 -17.79 -12.07 0.45
C ALA A 141 -16.91 -12.23 -0.79
N ASP A 142 -16.33 -11.11 -1.25
CA ASP A 142 -15.36 -11.14 -2.35
C ASP A 142 -14.03 -11.69 -1.83
N ILE A 143 -13.54 -12.75 -2.47
CA ILE A 143 -12.31 -13.43 -2.09
C ILE A 143 -11.07 -12.54 -2.18
N ASN A 144 -11.12 -11.53 -3.04
CA ASN A 144 -10.04 -10.56 -3.25
C ASN A 144 -10.35 -9.21 -2.59
N SER A 145 -11.36 -9.15 -1.72
CA SER A 145 -11.63 -7.95 -0.94
C SER A 145 -10.42 -7.58 -0.08
N HIS A 146 -10.20 -6.28 0.05
CA HIS A 146 -9.09 -5.72 0.78
C HIS A 146 -9.54 -4.62 1.72
N ASP A 147 -8.78 -4.41 2.80
CA ASP A 147 -9.09 -3.37 3.76
C ASP A 147 -8.64 -1.97 3.32
N ILE A 148 -8.63 -1.03 4.27
CA ILE A 148 -8.25 0.37 4.04
C ILE A 148 -6.77 0.55 3.69
N GLU A 149 -5.92 -0.40 4.08
CA GLU A 149 -4.49 -0.46 3.75
C GLU A 149 -4.28 -1.34 2.50
N TRP A 150 -5.35 -1.71 1.80
CA TRP A 150 -5.34 -2.59 0.64
C TRP A 150 -4.81 -4.00 0.97
N CYS A 151 -4.82 -4.37 2.25
CA CYS A 151 -4.48 -5.70 2.67
C CYS A 151 -5.64 -6.65 2.35
N THR A 152 -5.37 -7.66 1.53
CA THR A 152 -6.25 -8.82 1.36
C THR A 152 -6.06 -9.82 2.51
N ALA A 153 -6.95 -10.81 2.61
CA ALA A 153 -6.79 -11.90 3.59
C ALA A 153 -5.43 -12.63 3.47
N LEU A 154 -4.87 -12.73 2.26
CA LEU A 154 -3.53 -13.31 2.07
C LEU A 154 -2.41 -12.49 2.73
N HIS A 155 -2.56 -11.16 2.85
CA HIS A 155 -1.60 -10.33 3.60
C HIS A 155 -1.66 -10.65 5.10
N SER A 156 -2.85 -10.73 5.68
CA SER A 156 -3.02 -11.10 7.10
C SER A 156 -2.50 -12.51 7.39
N ILE A 157 -2.64 -13.43 6.43
CA ILE A 157 -2.07 -14.78 6.52
C ILE A 157 -0.54 -14.75 6.42
N ALA A 158 0.02 -13.91 5.55
CA ALA A 158 1.45 -13.70 5.46
C ALA A 158 2.06 -13.23 6.79
N GLU A 159 1.29 -12.55 7.66
CA GLU A 159 1.72 -12.12 8.99
C GLU A 159 1.53 -13.20 10.08
N SER A 160 0.47 -14.01 9.98
CA SER A 160 0.12 -15.04 10.98
C SER A 160 0.67 -16.43 10.70
N ASP A 161 1.24 -16.66 9.50
CA ASP A 161 1.78 -17.93 9.04
C ASP A 161 0.75 -19.08 8.92
N ASN A 162 -0.52 -18.72 8.66
CA ASN A 162 -1.64 -19.67 8.59
C ASN A 162 -1.78 -20.33 7.19
N ILE A 163 -0.98 -21.35 6.95
CA ILE A 163 -0.92 -22.07 5.65
C ILE A 163 -2.23 -22.77 5.30
N GLU A 164 -2.96 -23.28 6.28
CA GLU A 164 -4.25 -23.96 6.07
C GLU A 164 -5.26 -22.99 5.43
N LEU A 165 -5.38 -21.79 5.99
CA LEU A 165 -6.24 -20.76 5.45
C LEU A 165 -5.74 -20.22 4.10
N ALA A 166 -4.42 -20.07 3.92
CA ALA A 166 -3.84 -19.68 2.64
C ALA A 166 -4.25 -20.66 1.51
N SER A 167 -4.10 -21.97 1.78
CA SER A 167 -4.47 -23.02 0.84
C SER A 167 -5.95 -23.01 0.52
N PHE A 168 -6.80 -22.83 1.51
CA PHE A 168 -8.24 -22.69 1.29
C PHE A 168 -8.56 -21.51 0.37
N LEU A 169 -8.03 -20.32 0.64
CA LEU A 169 -8.33 -19.12 -0.15
C LEU A 169 -7.79 -19.20 -1.59
N LEU A 170 -6.57 -19.70 -1.79
CA LEU A 170 -6.02 -19.86 -3.14
C LEU A 170 -6.83 -20.88 -3.97
N LYS A 171 -7.29 -21.97 -3.36
CA LYS A 171 -8.19 -22.95 -4.02
C LYS A 171 -9.53 -22.35 -4.45
N HIS A 172 -9.99 -21.29 -3.78
CA HIS A 172 -11.23 -20.59 -4.10
C HIS A 172 -11.02 -19.36 -5.00
N GLY A 173 -9.81 -19.16 -5.55
CA GLY A 173 -9.53 -18.10 -6.53
C GLY A 173 -8.98 -16.80 -5.95
N ALA A 174 -8.42 -16.81 -4.74
CA ALA A 174 -7.66 -15.68 -4.23
C ALA A 174 -6.43 -15.41 -5.12
N LYS A 175 -6.20 -14.14 -5.45
CA LYS A 175 -5.04 -13.71 -6.25
C LYS A 175 -3.84 -13.53 -5.34
N VAL A 176 -2.76 -14.26 -5.61
CA VAL A 176 -1.57 -14.33 -4.76
C VAL A 176 -0.74 -13.04 -4.73
N ASP A 177 -0.81 -12.22 -5.78
CA ASP A 177 0.04 -11.03 -5.98
C ASP A 177 -0.71 -9.68 -5.90
N ILE A 178 -1.88 -9.62 -5.25
CA ILE A 178 -2.49 -8.32 -4.96
C ILE A 178 -1.56 -7.53 -4.04
N THR A 179 -1.36 -6.24 -4.31
CA THR A 179 -0.52 -5.38 -3.48
C THR A 179 -1.32 -4.57 -2.48
N ASP A 180 -0.77 -4.37 -1.29
CA ASP A 180 -1.27 -3.40 -0.30
C ASP A 180 -0.94 -1.94 -0.67
N ALA A 181 -1.27 -0.99 0.21
CA ALA A 181 -1.11 0.44 -0.02
C ALA A 181 0.36 0.87 -0.07
N GLU A 182 1.26 0.07 0.52
CA GLU A 182 2.70 0.21 0.39
C GLU A 182 3.24 -0.57 -0.81
N GLY A 183 2.39 -1.16 -1.67
CA GLY A 183 2.83 -1.91 -2.82
C GLY A 183 3.47 -3.27 -2.48
N ARG A 184 3.30 -3.78 -1.25
CA ARG A 184 3.78 -5.11 -0.83
C ARG A 184 2.79 -6.17 -1.32
N THR A 185 3.28 -7.26 -1.88
CA THR A 185 2.49 -8.49 -2.08
C THR A 185 2.43 -9.30 -0.77
N PRO A 186 1.55 -10.31 -0.65
CA PRO A 186 1.60 -11.28 0.45
C PRO A 186 2.99 -11.90 0.65
N LEU A 187 3.71 -12.21 -0.44
CA LEU A 187 5.10 -12.69 -0.37
C LEU A 187 6.04 -11.62 0.22
N ALA A 188 5.92 -10.36 -0.21
CA ALA A 188 6.74 -9.28 0.35
C ALA A 188 6.44 -9.02 1.84
N THR A 189 5.19 -9.19 2.28
CA THR A 189 4.79 -9.12 3.70
C THR A 189 5.38 -10.27 4.50
N ALA A 190 5.26 -11.52 4.01
CA ALA A 190 5.89 -12.68 4.64
C ALA A 190 7.41 -12.49 4.74
N ALA A 191 8.02 -11.95 3.69
CA ALA A 191 9.46 -11.67 3.62
C ALA A 191 9.91 -10.61 4.63
N PHE A 192 9.14 -9.53 4.78
CA PHE A 192 9.40 -8.50 5.78
C PHE A 192 9.26 -9.03 7.22
N ARG A 193 8.25 -9.86 7.48
CA ARG A 193 7.99 -10.44 8.82
C ARG A 193 8.97 -11.57 9.16
N GLY A 194 9.47 -12.28 8.16
CA GLY A 194 10.34 -13.46 8.35
C GLY A 194 9.57 -14.78 8.42
N ASN A 195 8.36 -14.82 7.86
CA ASN A 195 7.47 -15.99 7.94
C ASN A 195 7.79 -16.95 6.79
N THR A 196 8.76 -17.83 7.01
CA THR A 196 9.32 -18.71 5.98
C THR A 196 8.31 -19.68 5.41
N LYS A 197 7.37 -20.22 6.21
CA LYS A 197 6.37 -21.16 5.69
C LYS A 197 5.43 -20.47 4.71
N SER A 198 4.95 -19.28 5.03
CA SER A 198 4.11 -18.48 4.14
C SER A 198 4.85 -18.07 2.87
N ALA A 199 6.11 -17.63 3.00
CA ALA A 199 6.93 -17.28 1.85
C ALA A 199 7.11 -18.48 0.90
N GLN A 200 7.50 -19.65 1.42
CA GLN A 200 7.61 -20.88 0.65
C GLN A 200 6.28 -21.25 0.00
N PHE A 201 5.19 -21.22 0.77
CA PHE A 201 3.87 -21.57 0.29
C PHE A 201 3.40 -20.66 -0.85
N PHE A 202 3.57 -19.35 -0.74
CA PHE A 202 3.19 -18.42 -1.81
C PHE A 202 4.01 -18.62 -3.08
N LEU A 203 5.32 -18.87 -2.95
CA LEU A 203 6.19 -19.20 -4.10
C LEU A 203 5.74 -20.48 -4.81
N GLU A 204 5.43 -21.53 -4.05
CA GLU A 204 4.88 -22.80 -4.58
C GLU A 204 3.54 -22.61 -5.31
N HIS A 205 2.78 -21.57 -4.96
CA HIS A 205 1.49 -21.25 -5.56
C HIS A 205 1.57 -20.07 -6.54
N GLY A 206 2.75 -19.80 -7.09
CA GLY A 206 2.92 -18.92 -8.24
C GLY A 206 3.03 -17.43 -7.91
N ALA A 207 3.34 -17.06 -6.66
CA ALA A 207 3.70 -15.69 -6.34
C ALA A 207 4.94 -15.26 -7.13
N SER A 208 4.92 -14.05 -7.68
CA SER A 208 6.10 -13.47 -8.31
C SER A 208 7.23 -13.30 -7.29
N VAL A 209 8.33 -14.03 -7.47
CA VAL A 209 9.50 -14.00 -6.57
C VAL A 209 10.09 -12.59 -6.41
N ASP A 210 10.05 -11.81 -7.49
CA ASP A 210 10.52 -10.42 -7.54
C ASP A 210 9.41 -9.39 -7.21
N GLY A 211 8.20 -9.87 -6.94
CA GLY A 211 7.00 -9.05 -6.78
C GLY A 211 6.42 -8.59 -8.12
N VAL A 212 5.30 -7.87 -8.05
CA VAL A 212 4.62 -7.29 -9.23
C VAL A 212 4.74 -5.77 -9.30
N SER A 213 5.39 -5.16 -8.31
CA SER A 213 5.69 -3.73 -8.24
C SER A 213 7.15 -3.54 -7.82
N LYS A 214 7.74 -2.41 -8.20
CA LYS A 214 9.06 -2.00 -7.69
C LYS A 214 8.97 -1.35 -6.32
N ASP A 215 7.77 -1.14 -5.78
CA ASP A 215 7.59 -0.42 -4.53
C ASP A 215 8.12 -1.27 -3.36
N SER A 216 7.77 -2.55 -3.29
CA SER A 216 8.28 -3.44 -2.25
C SER A 216 8.62 -4.84 -2.77
N PRO A 217 9.74 -4.98 -3.51
CA PRO A 217 10.21 -6.30 -3.93
C PRO A 217 10.50 -7.21 -2.72
N PRO A 218 10.09 -8.49 -2.73
CA PRO A 218 10.25 -9.39 -1.59
C PRO A 218 11.70 -9.51 -1.09
N LEU A 219 12.67 -9.60 -2.00
CA LEU A 219 14.09 -9.70 -1.64
C LEU A 219 14.59 -8.46 -0.90
N ILE A 220 14.14 -7.28 -1.34
CA ILE A 220 14.44 -6.01 -0.68
C ILE A 220 13.77 -5.95 0.70
N SER A 221 12.51 -6.35 0.83
CA SER A 221 11.81 -6.40 2.12
C SER A 221 12.48 -7.37 3.12
N ALA A 222 12.95 -8.53 2.66
CA ALA A 222 13.69 -9.49 3.47
C ALA A 222 15.04 -8.90 3.94
N ALA A 223 15.78 -8.28 3.02
CA ALA A 223 17.05 -7.62 3.32
C ALA A 223 16.87 -6.45 4.30
N LEU A 224 15.83 -5.63 4.11
CA LEU A 224 15.46 -4.52 4.98
C LEU A 224 15.24 -4.97 6.44
N SER A 225 14.59 -6.12 6.63
CA SER A 225 14.30 -6.69 7.94
C SER A 225 15.38 -7.66 8.44
N GLY A 226 16.48 -7.82 7.69
CA GLY A 226 17.55 -8.78 7.98
C GLY A 226 17.05 -10.23 8.08
N LYS A 227 16.07 -10.65 7.28
CA LYS A 227 15.51 -12.01 7.34
C LYS A 227 16.35 -12.97 6.50
N VAL A 228 17.48 -13.43 7.06
CA VAL A 228 18.49 -14.26 6.39
C VAL A 228 17.89 -15.49 5.71
N GLU A 229 17.03 -16.24 6.40
CA GLU A 229 16.44 -17.46 5.85
C GLU A 229 15.47 -17.16 4.69
N ILE A 230 14.75 -16.04 4.74
CA ILE A 230 13.93 -15.58 3.61
C ILE A 230 14.82 -15.16 2.43
N VAL A 231 15.92 -14.43 2.68
CA VAL A 231 16.85 -14.02 1.61
C VAL A 231 17.38 -15.26 0.90
N LYS A 232 17.82 -16.29 1.62
CA LYS A 232 18.23 -17.57 1.02
C LYS A 232 17.11 -18.18 0.18
N LEU A 233 15.92 -18.31 0.77
CA LEU A 233 14.75 -18.87 0.11
C LEU A 233 14.44 -18.16 -1.22
N LEU A 234 14.38 -16.83 -1.22
CA LEU A 234 14.09 -16.05 -2.42
C LEU A 234 15.18 -16.22 -3.50
N LEU A 235 16.45 -16.25 -3.10
CA LEU A 235 17.57 -16.50 -4.03
C LEU A 235 17.55 -17.93 -4.59
N ASP A 236 17.15 -18.92 -3.80
CA ASP A 236 16.96 -20.30 -4.26
C ASP A 236 15.85 -20.38 -5.32
N TRP A 237 14.79 -19.58 -5.14
CA TRP A 237 13.71 -19.33 -6.10
C TRP A 237 14.06 -18.36 -7.23
N LYS A 238 15.35 -18.04 -7.43
CA LYS A 238 15.88 -17.23 -8.53
C LYS A 238 15.41 -15.76 -8.53
N ALA A 239 15.15 -15.19 -7.35
CA ALA A 239 14.99 -13.74 -7.22
C ALA A 239 16.17 -13.00 -7.87
N ASP A 240 15.91 -11.91 -8.59
CA ASP A 240 16.97 -11.07 -9.14
C ASP A 240 17.70 -10.34 -8.00
N PRO A 241 18.98 -10.68 -7.71
CA PRO A 241 19.74 -10.03 -6.66
C PRO A 241 20.04 -8.55 -6.94
N ASN A 242 19.83 -8.09 -8.18
CA ASN A 242 20.01 -6.72 -8.63
C ASN A 242 18.70 -5.95 -8.78
N ILE A 243 17.57 -6.51 -8.33
CA ILE A 243 16.29 -5.79 -8.34
C ILE A 243 16.42 -4.48 -7.58
N ARG A 244 15.85 -3.42 -8.15
CA ARG A 244 15.90 -2.05 -7.61
C ARG A 244 14.52 -1.65 -7.12
N ALA A 245 14.45 -1.20 -5.88
CA ALA A 245 13.24 -0.59 -5.34
C ALA A 245 12.94 0.73 -6.08
N ASN A 246 11.67 1.15 -6.03
CA ASN A 246 11.25 2.44 -6.55
C ASN A 246 12.03 3.58 -5.84
N PRO A 247 12.76 4.43 -6.57
CA PRO A 247 13.46 5.57 -5.99
C PRO A 247 12.50 6.50 -5.24
N ASN A 248 13.01 7.17 -4.21
CA ASN A 248 12.33 8.12 -3.33
C ASN A 248 11.15 7.58 -2.53
N LYS A 249 10.83 6.28 -2.62
CA LYS A 249 9.79 5.66 -1.78
C LYS A 249 10.12 5.75 -0.28
N TYR A 250 11.37 5.44 0.07
CA TYR A 250 11.88 5.66 1.42
C TYR A 250 12.75 6.92 1.43
N LYS A 251 12.72 7.66 2.54
CA LYS A 251 13.50 8.92 2.70
C LYS A 251 14.99 8.76 2.41
N TRP A 252 15.52 7.55 2.57
CA TRP A 252 16.92 7.18 2.37
C TRP A 252 17.19 6.42 1.06
N ASN A 253 16.16 6.21 0.22
CA ASN A 253 16.22 5.44 -1.03
C ASN A 253 16.12 6.35 -2.26
N ASP A 254 16.99 7.36 -2.39
CA ASP A 254 16.95 8.34 -3.49
C ASP A 254 17.35 7.76 -4.86
N LYS A 255 18.11 6.65 -4.89
CA LYS A 255 18.66 6.03 -6.11
C LYS A 255 18.00 4.72 -6.54
N GLY A 256 16.96 4.26 -5.84
CA GLY A 256 16.36 2.95 -6.06
C GLY A 256 17.32 1.82 -5.74
N GLN A 257 17.65 1.66 -4.47
CA GLN A 257 18.65 0.73 -3.95
C GLN A 257 18.30 -0.73 -4.20
N THR A 258 19.35 -1.54 -4.34
CA THR A 258 19.28 -3.01 -4.33
C THR A 258 19.27 -3.55 -2.91
N ALA A 259 18.96 -4.83 -2.73
CA ALA A 259 19.11 -5.50 -1.44
C ALA A 259 20.55 -5.38 -0.88
N LEU A 260 21.57 -5.42 -1.75
CA LEU A 260 22.97 -5.27 -1.33
C LEU A 260 23.27 -3.86 -0.82
N ASP A 261 22.78 -2.83 -1.51
CA ASP A 261 22.93 -1.44 -1.09
C ASP A 261 22.30 -1.21 0.30
N ILE A 262 21.11 -1.75 0.51
CA ILE A 262 20.36 -1.63 1.77
C ILE A 262 21.13 -2.25 2.93
N VAL A 263 21.62 -3.47 2.76
CA VAL A 263 22.38 -4.19 3.80
C VAL A 263 23.70 -3.46 4.11
N LYS A 264 24.40 -2.93 3.09
CA LYS A 264 25.60 -2.11 3.27
C LYS A 264 25.32 -0.83 4.05
N GLU A 265 24.22 -0.12 3.76
CA GLU A 265 23.86 1.10 4.47
C GLU A 265 23.47 0.83 5.93
N MET A 266 22.76 -0.26 6.22
CA MET A 266 22.48 -0.66 7.60
C MET A 266 23.74 -0.94 8.41
N GLY A 267 24.74 -1.57 7.81
CA GLY A 267 26.02 -1.84 8.46
C GLY A 267 26.76 -0.58 8.90
N LYS A 268 26.48 0.58 8.27
CA LYS A 268 27.10 1.87 8.62
C LYS A 268 26.41 2.60 9.78
N GLN A 269 25.21 2.17 10.19
CA GLN A 269 24.43 2.87 11.21
C GLN A 269 24.97 2.66 12.63
N PHE A 270 25.83 1.67 12.84
CA PHE A 270 26.36 1.31 14.16
C PHE A 270 27.89 1.45 14.19
N SER A 271 28.41 1.90 15.33
CA SER A 271 29.87 1.93 15.55
C SER A 271 30.41 0.50 15.65
N PRO A 272 31.58 0.19 15.05
CA PRO A 272 32.18 -1.14 15.11
C PRO A 272 32.31 -1.66 16.55
N GLY A 273 31.91 -2.90 16.78
CA GLY A 273 31.97 -3.58 18.07
C GLY A 273 30.80 -3.28 19.02
N THR A 274 29.86 -2.41 18.65
CA THR A 274 28.68 -2.10 19.50
C THR A 274 27.58 -3.15 19.38
N ASN A 275 27.52 -3.89 18.27
CA ASN A 275 26.58 -5.00 18.08
C ASN A 275 27.18 -6.11 17.19
N PRO A 276 28.02 -7.00 17.76
CA PRO A 276 28.72 -8.03 17.00
C PRO A 276 27.80 -9.01 16.27
N GLU A 277 26.63 -9.33 16.84
CA GLU A 277 25.66 -10.22 16.21
C GLU A 277 25.07 -9.59 14.94
N PHE A 278 24.70 -8.31 15.03
CA PHE A 278 24.20 -7.56 13.89
C PHE A 278 25.25 -7.40 12.78
N GLU A 279 26.51 -7.14 13.15
CA GLU A 279 27.64 -7.06 12.21
C GLU A 279 27.87 -8.39 11.48
N ALA A 280 27.91 -9.50 12.22
CA ALA A 280 28.07 -10.84 11.65
C ALA A 280 26.93 -11.16 10.67
N LYS A 281 25.69 -10.84 11.06
CA LYS A 281 24.50 -11.02 10.23
C LYS A 281 24.54 -10.16 8.96
N THR A 282 24.94 -8.91 9.07
CA THR A 282 25.07 -7.98 7.93
C THR A 282 26.13 -8.48 6.95
N LYS A 283 27.30 -8.89 7.47
CA LYS A 283 28.36 -9.48 6.66
C LYS A 283 27.87 -10.74 5.92
N TYR A 284 27.16 -11.61 6.61
CA TYR A 284 26.62 -12.82 6.01
C TYR A 284 25.59 -12.54 4.89
N LEU A 285 24.70 -11.57 5.10
CA LEU A 285 23.75 -11.14 4.07
C LEU A 285 24.46 -10.57 2.83
N ILE A 286 25.53 -9.77 3.02
CA ILE A 286 26.36 -9.27 1.91
C ILE A 286 26.97 -10.44 1.12
N GLU A 287 27.56 -11.42 1.82
CA GLU A 287 28.16 -12.61 1.20
C GLU A 287 27.13 -13.41 0.39
N LEU A 288 25.93 -13.63 0.93
CA LEU A 288 24.84 -14.32 0.23
C LEU A 288 24.42 -13.60 -1.05
N LEU A 289 24.20 -12.28 -0.98
CA LEU A 289 23.77 -11.48 -2.13
C LEU A 289 24.84 -11.42 -3.22
N VAL A 290 26.12 -11.22 -2.83
CA VAL A 290 27.24 -11.23 -3.78
C VAL A 290 27.39 -12.59 -4.45
N LYS A 291 27.28 -13.69 -3.69
CA LYS A 291 27.34 -15.05 -4.23
C LYS A 291 26.21 -15.33 -5.24
N ALA A 292 25.03 -14.73 -5.03
CA ALA A 292 23.92 -14.84 -5.95
C ALA A 292 24.05 -13.96 -7.21
N GLY A 293 25.05 -13.06 -7.27
CA GLY A 293 25.30 -12.20 -8.43
C GLY A 293 24.84 -10.74 -8.26
N ALA A 294 24.64 -10.27 -7.02
CA ALA A 294 24.47 -8.84 -6.76
C ALA A 294 25.75 -8.08 -7.16
N LYS A 295 25.60 -7.11 -8.06
CA LYS A 295 26.70 -6.27 -8.55
C LYS A 295 27.05 -5.21 -7.50
N GLN A 296 28.35 -4.98 -7.33
CA GLN A 296 28.88 -3.99 -6.39
C GLN A 296 28.68 -2.55 -6.88
#